data_AF-A0A1C1CL66-F1
#
_entry.id   AF-A0A1C1CL66-F1
#
_cell.length_a   1.000
_cell.length_b   1.000
_cell.length_c   1.000
_cell.angle_alpha   90.00
_cell.angle_beta   90.00
_cell.angle_gamma   90.00
#
_symmetry.space_group_name_H-M   'P 1'
#
loop_
_entity.id
_entity.type
_entity.pdbx_description
1 polymer ?
#
loop_
_entity_poly.entity_id
_entity_poly.type
_entity_poly.pdbx_seq_one_letter_code
_entity_poly.pdbx_strand_id
1 'polypeptide(L)'
;MADSETVWLRRRHFFEVNDQPWFPQTLREKVQDYLTLGWINKFPFIQPVSPAALVSRILSTVLGPRTTEYVYVDFASGAGGPTPYIENHLNSELRASGKEEVKFVLTDISPHVGAWETARKNSKNISYIPQSVDATNAPAAETLLKGLPEVKGKKVMRLFSLAFHHFDDDLAAKVLENTIETSDGFW
;
A
#
# COMPACT_ATOMS: atom_id res chain seq x y z
N MET A 1 10.99 27.34 -14.65
CA MET A 1 9.82 26.96 -15.45
C MET A 1 10.26 25.80 -16.32
N ALA A 2 9.93 24.56 -15.95
CA ALA A 2 10.09 23.47 -16.89
C ALA A 2 9.08 23.71 -18.02
N ASP A 3 9.55 23.85 -19.25
CA ASP A 3 8.70 23.86 -20.43
C ASP A 3 7.74 22.68 -20.31
N SER A 4 6.42 22.94 -20.38
CA SER A 4 5.47 21.83 -20.50
C SER A 4 5.77 21.19 -21.84
N GLU A 5 6.52 20.08 -21.85
CA GLU A 5 6.68 19.32 -23.07
C GLU A 5 5.29 19.03 -23.62
N THR A 6 5.09 19.37 -24.90
CA THR A 6 3.80 19.22 -25.57
C THR A 6 3.52 17.74 -25.74
N VAL A 7 3.03 17.08 -24.69
CA VAL A 7 2.63 15.67 -24.75
C VAL A 7 1.38 15.54 -25.61
N TRP A 8 1.41 14.58 -26.54
CA TRP A 8 0.33 14.35 -27.52
C TRP A 8 -1.01 14.01 -26.85
N LEU A 9 -0.97 13.38 -25.68
CA LEU A 9 -2.13 13.12 -24.84
C LEU A 9 -1.83 13.54 -23.40
N ARG A 10 -2.44 14.64 -22.95
CA ARG A 10 -2.39 15.04 -21.53
C ARG A 10 -3.15 14.04 -20.67
N ARG A 11 -2.66 13.81 -19.44
CA ARG A 11 -3.38 13.03 -18.42
C ARG A 11 -4.76 13.66 -18.21
N ARG A 12 -5.82 12.86 -18.32
CA ARG A 12 -7.17 13.23 -17.90
C ARG A 12 -7.47 12.50 -16.62
N HIS A 13 -7.63 13.25 -15.53
CA HIS A 13 -7.99 12.69 -14.24
C HIS A 13 -9.52 12.62 -14.15
N PHE A 14 -10.07 11.44 -14.48
CA PHE A 14 -11.48 11.14 -14.25
C PHE A 14 -11.66 10.65 -12.81
N PHE A 15 -12.82 10.93 -12.23
CA PHE A 15 -13.17 10.40 -10.91
C PHE A 15 -13.67 8.95 -11.04
N GLU A 16 -13.42 8.14 -10.01
CA GLU A 16 -14.14 6.88 -9.85
C GLU A 16 -15.46 7.12 -9.12
N VAL A 17 -16.52 6.43 -9.55
CA VAL A 17 -17.84 6.54 -8.93
C VAL A 17 -17.83 6.06 -7.47
N ASN A 18 -17.01 5.06 -7.17
CA ASN A 18 -16.84 4.50 -5.82
C ASN A 18 -16.09 5.42 -4.84
N ASP A 19 -15.32 6.38 -5.34
CA ASP A 19 -14.56 7.31 -4.49
C ASP A 19 -15.43 8.44 -3.95
N GLN A 20 -16.65 8.60 -4.48
CA GLN A 20 -17.51 9.69 -4.10
C GLN A 20 -18.09 9.48 -2.68
N PRO A 21 -18.17 10.52 -1.82
CA PRO A 21 -18.68 10.38 -0.45
C PRO A 21 -20.11 9.84 -0.37
N TRP A 22 -20.93 10.08 -1.39
CA TRP A 22 -22.31 9.61 -1.47
C TRP A 22 -22.42 8.14 -1.91
N PHE A 23 -21.36 7.52 -2.41
CA PHE A 23 -21.42 6.15 -2.91
C PHE A 23 -21.62 5.15 -1.76
N PRO A 24 -22.54 4.17 -1.89
CA PRO A 24 -22.84 3.23 -0.81
C PRO A 24 -21.62 2.42 -0.37
N GLN A 25 -21.32 2.43 0.93
CA GLN A 25 -20.15 1.74 1.49
C GLN A 25 -20.10 0.26 1.12
N THR A 26 -21.23 -0.45 1.20
CA THR A 26 -21.30 -1.88 0.87
C THR A 26 -20.99 -2.18 -0.60
N LEU A 27 -21.23 -1.23 -1.50
CA LEU A 27 -20.82 -1.36 -2.91
C LEU A 27 -19.35 -0.99 -3.09
N ARG A 28 -18.84 -0.01 -2.34
CA ARG A 28 -17.42 0.40 -2.37
C ARG A 28 -16.54 -0.79 -2.02
N GLU A 29 -16.90 -1.48 -0.95
CA GLU A 29 -16.22 -2.70 -0.47
C GLU A 29 -16.18 -3.77 -1.56
N LYS A 30 -17.28 -4.01 -2.29
CA LYS A 30 -17.32 -4.96 -3.42
C LYS A 30 -16.40 -4.55 -4.58
N VAL A 31 -16.30 -3.26 -4.87
CA VAL A 31 -15.38 -2.75 -5.90
C VAL A 31 -13.94 -3.00 -5.45
N GLN A 32 -13.60 -2.67 -4.20
CA GLN A 32 -12.28 -2.88 -3.63
C GLN A 32 -11.88 -4.38 -3.61
N ASP A 33 -12.81 -5.27 -3.24
CA ASP A 33 -12.61 -6.73 -3.30
C ASP A 33 -12.32 -7.20 -4.74
N TYR A 34 -13.08 -6.71 -5.72
CA TYR A 34 -12.89 -7.07 -7.12
C TYR A 34 -11.52 -6.59 -7.65
N LEU A 35 -11.10 -5.38 -7.31
CA LEU A 35 -9.79 -4.84 -7.71
C LEU A 35 -8.62 -5.65 -7.14
N THR A 36 -8.78 -6.21 -5.93
CA THR A 36 -7.80 -7.12 -5.33
C THR A 36 -7.53 -8.33 -6.23
N LEU A 37 -8.55 -8.84 -6.95
CA LEU A 37 -8.37 -9.95 -7.89
C LEU A 37 -7.37 -9.62 -9.01
N GLY A 38 -7.30 -8.37 -9.47
CA GLY A 38 -6.34 -7.93 -10.49
C GLY A 38 -4.89 -7.99 -10.03
N TRP A 39 -4.64 -7.83 -8.72
CA TRP A 39 -3.30 -7.88 -8.13
C TRP A 39 -2.77 -9.29 -7.90
N ILE A 40 -3.68 -10.24 -7.65
CA ILE A 40 -3.33 -11.57 -7.14
C ILE A 40 -3.44 -12.64 -8.22
N ASN A 41 -4.28 -12.41 -9.22
CA ASN A 41 -4.35 -13.27 -10.38
C ASN A 41 -3.18 -12.96 -11.33
N LYS A 42 -2.72 -14.00 -12.00
CA LYS A 42 -1.81 -13.85 -13.15
C LYS A 42 -2.59 -14.07 -14.42
N PHE A 43 -2.36 -13.25 -15.44
CA PHE A 43 -2.83 -13.57 -16.79
C PHE A 43 -2.00 -14.71 -17.36
N PRO A 44 -2.61 -15.88 -17.67
CA PRO A 44 -1.90 -16.99 -18.28
C PRO A 44 -1.17 -16.53 -19.55
N PHE A 45 0.00 -17.09 -19.82
CA PHE A 45 0.86 -16.81 -20.98
C PHE A 45 1.51 -15.43 -21.04
N ILE A 46 0.99 -14.41 -20.35
CA ILE A 46 1.55 -13.05 -20.33
C ILE A 46 2.39 -12.81 -19.06
N GLN A 47 1.91 -13.31 -17.91
CA GLN A 47 2.52 -13.01 -16.62
C GLN A 47 3.07 -14.29 -15.96
N PRO A 48 4.39 -14.37 -15.67
CA PRO A 48 4.96 -15.55 -15.01
C PRO A 48 4.55 -15.65 -13.54
N VAL A 49 4.31 -14.52 -12.89
CA VAL A 49 3.89 -14.38 -11.49
C VAL A 49 2.80 -13.31 -11.39
N SER A 50 2.04 -13.29 -10.28
CA SER A 50 1.07 -12.21 -10.05
C SER A 50 1.77 -10.86 -9.84
N PRO A 51 1.11 -9.73 -10.14
CA PRO A 51 1.64 -8.40 -9.84
C PRO A 51 2.09 -8.24 -8.37
N ALA A 52 1.34 -8.76 -7.40
CA ALA A 52 1.73 -8.70 -5.98
C ALA A 52 3.04 -9.48 -5.68
N ALA A 53 3.22 -10.66 -6.28
CA ALA A 53 4.46 -11.44 -6.14
C ALA A 53 5.65 -10.73 -6.82
N LEU A 54 5.42 -10.02 -7.92
CA LEU A 54 6.45 -9.21 -8.57
C LEU A 54 6.89 -8.05 -7.67
N VAL A 55 5.96 -7.36 -7.01
CA VAL A 55 6.27 -6.29 -6.05
C VAL A 55 7.15 -6.80 -4.91
N SER A 56 6.80 -7.95 -4.30
CA SER A 56 7.62 -8.60 -3.26
C SER A 56 9.07 -8.79 -3.71
N ARG A 57 9.28 -9.32 -4.91
CA ARG A 57 10.61 -9.57 -5.48
C ARG A 57 11.39 -8.28 -5.74
N ILE A 58 10.72 -7.23 -6.23
CA ILE A 58 11.37 -5.94 -6.47
C ILE A 58 11.79 -5.32 -5.14
N LEU A 59 10.91 -5.30 -4.13
CA LEU A 59 11.22 -4.79 -2.79
C LEU A 59 12.43 -5.50 -2.19
N SER A 60 12.44 -6.84 -2.19
CA SER A 60 13.56 -7.62 -1.64
C SER A 60 14.86 -7.42 -2.40
N THR A 61 14.79 -7.28 -3.73
CA THR A 61 15.97 -7.03 -4.59
C THR A 61 16.55 -5.63 -4.38
N VAL A 62 15.71 -4.60 -4.38
CA VAL A 62 16.13 -3.19 -4.29
C VAL A 62 16.62 -2.83 -2.88
N LEU A 63 15.94 -3.33 -1.83
CA LEU A 63 16.32 -3.06 -0.44
C LEU A 63 17.43 -4.00 0.03
N GLY A 64 17.49 -5.23 -0.49
CA GLY A 64 18.47 -6.23 -0.12
C GLY A 64 18.43 -6.51 1.39
N PRO A 65 19.57 -6.44 2.10
CA PRO A 65 19.61 -6.58 3.56
C PRO A 65 18.73 -5.58 4.32
N ARG A 66 18.50 -4.38 3.76
CA ARG A 66 17.69 -3.33 4.42
C ARG A 66 16.21 -3.66 4.48
N THR A 67 15.73 -4.68 3.76
CA THR A 67 14.33 -5.13 3.78
C THR A 67 13.81 -5.28 5.22
N THR A 68 14.60 -5.87 6.12
CA THR A 68 14.20 -6.12 7.51
C THR A 68 14.33 -4.92 8.44
N GLU A 69 14.82 -3.77 7.94
CA GLU A 69 14.88 -2.51 8.71
C GLU A 69 13.52 -1.80 8.75
N TYR A 70 12.60 -2.16 7.85
CA TYR A 70 11.36 -1.43 7.62
C TYR A 70 10.12 -2.13 8.16
N VAL A 71 9.14 -1.32 8.54
CA VAL A 71 7.71 -1.65 8.59
C VAL A 71 7.05 -0.99 7.40
N TYR A 72 6.21 -1.74 6.72
CA TYR A 72 5.58 -1.32 5.47
C TYR A 72 4.17 -0.83 5.76
N VAL A 73 3.92 0.47 5.60
CA VAL A 73 2.61 1.09 5.84
C VAL A 73 1.97 1.40 4.48
N ASP A 74 0.92 0.67 4.12
CA ASP A 74 0.23 0.78 2.85
C ASP A 74 -0.89 1.83 2.94
N PHE A 75 -0.68 2.95 2.25
CA PHE A 75 -1.61 4.06 2.16
C PHE A 75 -2.51 3.89 0.94
N ALA A 76 -3.78 4.28 1.09
CA ALA A 76 -4.82 4.02 0.10
C ALA A 76 -4.95 2.51 -0.22
N SER A 77 -4.92 1.69 0.83
CA SER A 77 -4.92 0.22 0.74
C SER A 77 -6.24 -0.41 0.28
N GLY A 78 -7.35 0.33 0.28
CA GLY A 78 -8.68 -0.18 -0.06
C GLY A 78 -9.08 -1.37 0.82
N ALA A 79 -9.41 -2.52 0.21
CA ALA A 79 -9.67 -3.79 0.91
C ALA A 79 -8.39 -4.46 1.47
N GLY A 80 -7.23 -3.83 1.32
CA GLY A 80 -5.90 -4.39 1.55
C GLY A 80 -5.16 -4.71 0.23
N GLY A 81 -5.87 -4.78 -0.89
CA GLY A 81 -5.29 -4.86 -2.23
C GLY A 81 -4.21 -5.96 -2.35
N PRO A 82 -3.01 -5.64 -2.88
CA PRO A 82 -1.93 -6.61 -3.00
C PRO A 82 -1.24 -6.90 -1.66
N THR A 83 -1.42 -6.08 -0.63
CA THR A 83 -0.54 -6.03 0.53
C THR A 83 -0.50 -7.34 1.32
N PRO A 84 -1.61 -8.03 1.60
CA PRO A 84 -1.55 -9.37 2.21
C PRO A 84 -0.75 -10.39 1.39
N TYR A 85 -0.76 -10.26 0.07
CA TYR A 85 -0.03 -11.15 -0.84
C TYR A 85 1.45 -10.76 -0.96
N ILE A 86 1.77 -9.47 -0.93
CA ILE A 86 3.15 -8.96 -0.84
C ILE A 86 3.76 -9.44 0.48
N GLU A 87 3.05 -9.25 1.60
CA GLU A 87 3.47 -9.69 2.93
C GLU A 87 3.81 -11.18 2.95
N ASN A 88 2.88 -12.02 2.50
CA ASN A 88 3.07 -13.46 2.52
C ASN A 88 4.25 -13.92 1.64
N HIS A 89 4.41 -13.35 0.44
CA HIS A 89 5.55 -13.68 -0.42
C HIS A 89 6.87 -13.23 0.21
N LEU A 90 6.96 -11.97 0.67
CA LEU A 90 8.17 -11.40 1.22
C LEU A 90 8.60 -12.13 2.49
N ASN A 91 7.67 -12.39 3.41
CA ASN A 91 7.96 -13.12 4.64
C ASN A 91 8.24 -14.60 4.41
N SER A 92 7.73 -15.21 3.35
CA SER A 92 8.14 -16.56 2.94
C SER A 92 9.60 -16.58 2.49
N GLU A 93 10.03 -15.61 1.67
CA GLU A 93 11.43 -15.48 1.23
C GLU A 93 12.38 -15.19 2.41
N LEU A 94 11.99 -14.29 3.32
CA LEU A 94 12.77 -13.95 4.51
C LEU A 94 12.93 -15.17 5.44
N ARG A 95 11.84 -15.89 5.71
CA ARG A 95 11.85 -17.10 6.55
C ARG A 95 12.73 -18.20 5.96
N ALA A 96 12.64 -18.44 4.65
CA ALA A 96 13.48 -19.43 3.96
C ALA A 96 14.98 -19.07 4.04
N SER A 97 15.29 -17.77 4.14
CA SER A 97 16.65 -17.24 4.29
C SER A 97 17.10 -17.09 5.75
N GLY A 98 16.30 -17.53 6.73
CA GLY A 98 16.59 -17.38 8.16
C GLY A 98 16.60 -15.93 8.65
N LYS A 99 15.93 -15.02 7.92
CA LYS A 99 15.83 -13.60 8.26
C LYS A 99 14.55 -13.31 9.05
N GLU A 100 14.59 -12.23 9.81
CA GLU A 100 13.43 -11.70 10.54
C GLU A 100 12.29 -11.35 9.57
N GLU A 101 11.07 -11.74 9.92
CA GLU A 101 9.85 -11.34 9.19
C GLU A 101 9.54 -9.86 9.41
N VAL A 102 8.98 -9.20 8.41
CA VAL A 102 8.58 -7.79 8.46
C VAL A 102 7.08 -7.65 8.69
N LYS A 103 6.67 -6.48 9.20
CA LYS A 103 5.27 -6.13 9.45
C LYS A 103 4.71 -5.22 8.36
N PHE A 104 3.41 -5.36 8.13
CA PHE A 104 2.63 -4.52 7.25
C PHE A 104 1.47 -3.87 8.02
N VAL A 105 1.19 -2.61 7.73
CA VAL A 105 0.08 -1.85 8.31
C VAL A 105 -0.79 -1.29 7.19
N LEU A 106 -2.07 -1.67 7.16
CA LEU A 106 -3.05 -1.18 6.18
C LEU A 106 -3.70 0.11 6.68
N THR A 107 -3.79 1.11 5.80
CA THR A 107 -4.52 2.35 6.07
C THR A 107 -5.15 2.94 4.82
N ASP A 108 -6.19 3.76 4.99
CA ASP A 108 -6.95 4.35 3.89
C ASP A 108 -7.73 5.58 4.36
N ILE A 109 -8.09 6.46 3.44
CA ILE A 109 -9.00 7.57 3.70
C ILE A 109 -10.45 7.09 3.90
N SER A 110 -10.83 5.96 3.29
CA SER A 110 -12.11 5.25 3.43
C SER A 110 -11.88 3.79 3.89
N PRO A 111 -11.57 3.55 5.17
CA PRO A 111 -11.21 2.23 5.70
C PRO A 111 -12.17 1.08 5.36
N HIS A 112 -11.61 -0.05 4.91
CA HIS A 112 -12.35 -1.31 4.75
C HIS A 112 -12.02 -2.31 5.88
N VAL A 113 -12.46 -1.97 7.10
CA VAL A 113 -12.08 -2.68 8.34
C VAL A 113 -12.43 -4.17 8.30
N GLY A 114 -13.55 -4.56 7.70
CA GLY A 114 -13.96 -5.98 7.60
C GLY A 114 -12.98 -6.85 6.81
N ALA A 115 -12.48 -6.34 5.67
CA ALA A 115 -11.46 -7.02 4.87
C ALA A 115 -10.11 -7.07 5.61
N TRP A 116 -9.73 -5.97 6.27
CA TRP A 116 -8.47 -5.91 7.03
C TRP A 116 -8.45 -6.80 8.26
N GLU A 117 -9.58 -6.93 8.95
CA GLU A 117 -9.73 -7.88 10.07
C GLU A 117 -9.58 -9.33 9.58
N THR A 118 -10.07 -9.64 8.38
CA THR A 118 -9.86 -10.95 7.76
C THR A 118 -8.39 -11.17 7.40
N ALA A 119 -7.72 -10.16 6.82
CA ALA A 119 -6.29 -10.23 6.52
C ALA A 119 -5.44 -10.43 7.80
N ARG A 120 -5.72 -9.67 8.87
CA ARG A 120 -5.07 -9.79 10.18
C ARG A 120 -5.25 -11.18 10.80
N LYS A 121 -6.44 -11.78 10.69
CA LYS A 121 -6.70 -13.14 11.17
C LYS A 121 -5.86 -14.19 10.42
N ASN A 122 -5.61 -13.96 9.14
CA ASN A 122 -4.85 -14.88 8.29
C ASN A 122 -3.33 -14.70 8.40
N SER A 123 -2.85 -13.56 8.91
CA SER A 123 -1.41 -13.30 9.09
C SER A 123 -1.12 -12.45 10.32
N LYS A 124 -0.26 -12.97 11.21
CA LYS A 124 0.29 -12.26 12.37
C LYS A 124 1.16 -11.05 12.00
N ASN A 125 1.50 -10.89 10.72
CA ASN A 125 2.36 -9.82 10.23
C ASN A 125 1.57 -8.66 9.62
N ILE A 126 0.24 -8.79 9.54
CA ILE A 126 -0.65 -7.74 9.07
C ILE A 126 -1.33 -7.08 10.27
N SER A 127 -1.30 -5.75 10.30
CA SER A 127 -2.08 -4.89 11.18
C SER A 127 -2.74 -3.79 10.37
N TYR A 128 -3.58 -2.97 10.99
CA TYR A 128 -4.28 -1.90 10.29
C TYR A 128 -4.65 -0.74 11.23
N ILE A 129 -4.92 0.42 10.63
CA ILE A 129 -5.45 1.59 11.34
C ILE A 129 -6.94 1.73 10.96
N PRO A 130 -7.89 1.44 11.87
CA PRO A 130 -9.31 1.44 11.52
C PRO A 130 -9.90 2.83 11.26
N GLN A 131 -9.19 3.90 11.65
CA GLN A 131 -9.59 5.27 11.40
C GLN A 131 -9.17 5.72 9.99
N SER A 132 -9.91 6.68 9.46
CA SER A 132 -9.53 7.37 8.21
C SER A 132 -8.17 8.05 8.38
N VAL A 133 -7.28 7.85 7.39
CA VAL A 133 -5.96 8.47 7.34
C VAL A 133 -5.78 9.18 6.01
N ASP A 134 -5.48 10.48 6.09
CA ASP A 134 -5.14 11.31 4.95
C ASP A 134 -3.65 11.17 4.63
N ALA A 135 -3.32 10.71 3.42
CA ALA A 135 -1.93 10.53 2.98
C ALA A 135 -1.16 11.85 2.78
N THR A 136 -1.86 13.00 2.69
CA THR A 136 -1.25 14.33 2.65
C THR A 136 -0.89 14.88 4.03
N ASN A 137 -1.42 14.28 5.10
CA ASN A 137 -1.19 14.67 6.48
C ASN A 137 -1.17 13.43 7.38
N ALA A 138 -0.27 12.51 7.05
CA ALA A 138 -0.24 11.23 7.71
C ALA A 138 0.31 11.34 9.14
N PRO A 139 -0.22 10.55 10.10
CA PRO A 139 0.25 10.54 11.47
C PRO A 139 1.76 10.23 11.59
N ALA A 140 2.36 10.68 12.68
CA ALA A 140 3.75 10.35 13.03
C ALA A 140 3.94 8.82 13.16
N ALA A 141 5.17 8.35 12.96
CA ALA A 141 5.52 6.93 12.97
C ALA A 141 5.08 6.22 14.27
N GLU A 142 5.20 6.87 15.43
CA GLU A 142 4.76 6.32 16.72
C GLU A 142 3.25 6.07 16.76
N THR A 143 2.48 6.88 16.04
CA THR A 143 1.02 6.71 15.92
C THR A 143 0.70 5.60 14.92
N LEU A 144 1.36 5.59 13.75
CA LEU A 144 1.19 4.53 12.74
C LEU A 144 1.53 3.14 13.29
N LEU A 145 2.52 3.07 14.19
CA LEU A 145 3.07 1.82 14.73
C LEU A 145 2.62 1.50 16.15
N LYS A 146 1.67 2.25 16.72
CA LYS A 146 1.25 2.15 18.13
C LYS A 146 0.83 0.73 18.57
N GLY A 147 0.28 -0.06 17.65
CA GLY A 147 -0.17 -1.44 17.90
C GLY A 147 0.91 -2.52 17.75
N LEU A 148 2.16 -2.15 17.46
CA LEU A 148 3.25 -3.05 17.11
C LEU A 148 4.49 -2.76 18.00
N PRO A 149 4.48 -3.11 19.29
CA PRO A 149 5.63 -2.87 20.16
C PRO A 149 6.91 -3.61 19.70
N GLU A 150 6.77 -4.72 18.97
CA GLU A 150 7.89 -5.51 18.45
C GLU A 150 8.68 -4.82 17.33
N VAL A 151 8.11 -3.80 16.68
CA VAL A 151 8.81 -3.05 15.61
C VAL A 151 9.46 -1.77 16.12
N LYS A 152 9.61 -1.61 17.43
CA LYS A 152 10.22 -0.43 18.02
C LYS A 152 11.62 -0.18 17.43
N GLY A 153 11.83 1.02 16.88
CA GLY A 153 13.08 1.43 16.24
C GLY A 153 13.24 0.97 14.79
N LYS A 154 12.26 0.27 14.21
CA LYS A 154 12.20 0.04 12.76
C LYS A 154 11.82 1.33 12.04
N LYS A 155 12.29 1.45 10.80
CA LYS A 155 11.98 2.53 9.87
C LYS A 155 10.59 2.36 9.26
N VAL A 156 9.97 3.45 8.81
CA VAL A 156 8.68 3.41 8.10
C VAL A 156 8.89 3.51 6.59
N MET A 157 8.47 2.48 5.86
CA MET A 157 8.34 2.49 4.40
C MET A 157 6.87 2.72 4.04
N ARG A 158 6.56 3.81 3.33
CA ARG A 158 5.19 4.08 2.84
C ARG A 158 4.95 3.42 1.50
N LEU A 159 3.90 2.61 1.40
CA LEU A 159 3.53 1.92 0.17
C LEU A 159 2.31 2.60 -0.44
N PHE A 160 2.32 2.75 -1.76
CA PHE A 160 1.21 3.24 -2.56
C PHE A 160 0.95 2.29 -3.73
N SER A 161 0.12 1.27 -3.51
CA SER A 161 -0.13 0.24 -4.52
C SER A 161 -1.21 0.65 -5.52
N LEU A 162 -0.80 1.11 -6.72
CA LEU A 162 -1.70 1.63 -7.76
C LEU A 162 -2.59 2.77 -7.24
N ALA A 163 -2.18 3.52 -6.22
CA ALA A 163 -3.03 4.55 -5.61
C ALA A 163 -3.00 5.91 -6.34
N PHE A 164 -1.89 6.26 -7.00
CA PHE A 164 -1.68 7.61 -7.54
C PHE A 164 -2.64 8.01 -8.67
N HIS A 165 -3.36 7.06 -9.26
CA HIS A 165 -4.38 7.38 -10.26
C HIS A 165 -5.60 8.11 -9.66
N HIS A 166 -5.82 8.01 -8.33
CA HIS A 166 -6.87 8.74 -7.59
C HIS A 166 -6.51 10.21 -7.31
N PHE A 167 -5.24 10.60 -7.50
CA PHE A 167 -4.75 11.93 -7.14
C PHE A 167 -4.58 12.80 -8.38
N ASP A 168 -5.14 14.01 -8.36
CA ASP A 168 -4.70 15.03 -9.30
C ASP A 168 -3.26 15.47 -9.00
N ASP A 169 -2.69 16.30 -9.88
CA ASP A 169 -1.26 16.64 -9.80
C ASP A 169 -0.92 17.40 -8.50
N ASP A 170 -1.82 18.27 -8.03
CA ASP A 170 -1.64 19.01 -6.77
C ASP A 170 -1.72 18.09 -5.55
N LEU A 171 -2.68 17.16 -5.54
CA LEU A 171 -2.82 16.19 -4.47
C LEU A 171 -1.66 15.20 -4.44
N ALA A 172 -1.22 14.71 -5.61
CA ALA A 172 -0.07 13.82 -5.73
C ALA A 172 1.21 14.49 -5.21
N ALA A 173 1.42 15.77 -5.51
CA ALA A 173 2.55 16.54 -4.99
C ALA A 173 2.52 16.61 -3.45
N LYS A 174 1.36 16.89 -2.84
CA LYS A 174 1.20 16.93 -1.38
C LYS A 174 1.43 15.57 -0.71
N VAL A 175 0.95 14.48 -1.32
CA VAL A 175 1.19 13.13 -0.82
C VAL A 175 2.68 12.80 -0.83
N LEU A 176 3.39 13.15 -1.91
CA LEU A 176 4.84 12.93 -2.02
C LEU A 176 5.64 13.82 -1.07
N GLU A 177 5.28 15.10 -0.96
CA GLU A 177 5.89 16.04 0.00
C GLU A 177 5.78 15.50 1.43
N ASN A 178 4.56 15.20 1.89
CA ASN A 178 4.35 14.65 3.23
C ASN A 178 5.10 13.34 3.44
N THR A 179 5.14 12.47 2.42
CA THR A 179 5.87 11.20 2.46
C THR A 179 7.37 11.42 2.65
N ILE A 180 7.98 12.32 1.88
CA ILE A 180 9.41 12.64 2.00
C ILE A 180 9.74 13.25 3.37
N GLU A 181 8.85 14.07 3.92
CA GLU A 181 9.07 14.72 5.21
C GLU A 181 8.92 13.78 6.41
N THR A 182 8.11 12.72 6.30
CA THR A 182 7.63 11.96 7.47
C THR A 182 7.87 10.46 7.42
N SER A 183 8.49 9.92 6.35
CA SER A 183 8.87 8.50 6.28
C SER A 183 10.36 8.30 5.96
N ASP A 184 10.87 7.11 6.26
CA ASP A 184 12.25 6.70 5.98
C ASP A 184 12.45 6.13 4.56
N GLY A 185 11.34 6.00 3.83
CA GLY A 185 11.29 5.48 2.47
C GLY A 185 9.86 5.44 1.95
N PHE A 186 9.72 5.34 0.62
CA PHE A 186 8.45 5.12 -0.04
C PHE A 186 8.57 4.19 -1.25
N TRP A 187 7.44 3.56 -1.59
CA TRP A 187 7.22 2.66 -2.71
C TRP A 187 5.95 3.04 -3.45
#